data_AF-A0A8J7A801-F1
#
_entry.id   AF-A0A8J7A801-F1
#
_cell.length_a   1.000
_cell.length_b   1.000
_cell.length_c   1.000
_cell.angle_alpha   90.00
_cell.angle_beta   90.00
_cell.angle_gamma   90.00
#
_symmetry.space_group_name_H-M   'P 1'
#
loop_
_entity.id
_entity.type
_entity.pdbx_description
1 polymer ?
#
loop_
_entity_poly.entity_id
_entity_poly.type
_entity_poly.pdbx_seq_one_letter_code
_entity_poly.pdbx_strand_id
1 'polypeptide(L)'
;KLAFSSGNSYYFADGSLHKKIRRLFATEPDTACRYGSLLVSNCYKGSETFTGLRVKIVDFEDPQYAHYKTGDCHGKISPQLAKQLGGEGNCPFQFRFAWRSNWAEPDNSECPKTSFLSKGTFLPDANLTDAKGYDIIMDRSSIKGIKKSELKNLITCGDYEFPQAVIGNRGNAKATSYDNSWQFTIWYSEEAVKQDLSKPTEEKARELAELQRNPLVLAKYIIQQYDKQQRSPTAGVPPSQQEQSEEAFNEIEGNANNQAQESRWISLLRSDKYGQLIETPKFRKFATDYIANQWRDLAIKGGYNHNSGMAMPCDRLTRGTICVPHLPEGDVILTRYPIVNSDNIRLYQNIHDPELKKTRNVVWIHPKDAEEYHQADFDGDQLMVSSASKLPNIAQETLRAGEPGRFEPVKQRPKLAYTEITDEESNLRYKNLAEIAAASSQNKVGLVATNIGRVQSSMPQDGENVERFGRRQRKLLNRLFQA
;
A
#
# COMPACT_ATOMS: atom_id res chain seq x y z
N LYS A 1 -5.14 13.08 -27.88
CA LYS A 1 -6.02 11.92 -27.62
C LYS A 1 -5.75 11.41 -26.21
N LEU A 2 -6.77 11.02 -25.43
CA LEU A 2 -6.55 10.42 -24.12
C LEU A 2 -5.74 9.13 -24.28
N ALA A 3 -4.63 9.00 -23.57
CA ALA A 3 -3.74 7.84 -23.63
C ALA A 3 -3.93 6.91 -22.44
N PHE A 4 -4.03 7.47 -21.24
CA PHE A 4 -4.23 6.76 -19.98
C PHE A 4 -4.70 7.73 -18.88
N SER A 5 -5.06 7.20 -17.72
CA SER A 5 -5.36 7.97 -16.50
C SER A 5 -4.60 7.42 -15.30
N SER A 6 -4.35 8.27 -14.31
CA SER A 6 -3.76 7.87 -13.03
C SER A 6 -4.35 8.73 -11.91
N GLY A 7 -5.03 8.10 -10.96
CA GLY A 7 -5.82 8.82 -9.95
C GLY A 7 -6.80 9.79 -10.60
N ASN A 8 -6.76 11.06 -10.17
CA ASN A 8 -7.61 12.14 -10.71
C ASN A 8 -7.02 12.84 -11.95
N SER A 9 -5.90 12.33 -12.49
CA SER A 9 -5.19 12.93 -13.63
C SER A 9 -5.44 12.19 -14.94
N TYR A 10 -5.62 12.97 -16.01
CA TYR A 10 -5.89 12.48 -17.36
C TYR A 10 -4.73 12.87 -18.30
N TYR A 11 -4.14 11.90 -18.98
CA TYR A 11 -2.94 12.11 -19.79
C TYR A 11 -3.26 12.03 -21.27
N PHE A 12 -2.96 13.11 -22.00
CA PHE A 12 -3.22 13.23 -23.42
C PHE A 12 -1.91 13.14 -24.21
N ALA A 13 -1.96 12.46 -25.35
CA ALA A 13 -0.82 12.30 -26.25
C ALA A 13 -1.22 12.60 -27.70
N ASP A 14 -0.23 12.96 -28.51
CA ASP A 14 -0.37 12.98 -29.97
C ASP A 14 -0.62 11.57 -30.54
N GLY A 15 -0.91 11.47 -31.83
CA GLY A 15 -1.22 10.19 -32.47
C GLY A 15 -0.08 9.16 -32.44
N SER A 16 1.17 9.61 -32.46
CA SER A 16 2.36 8.75 -32.47
C SER A 16 2.62 8.16 -31.08
N LEU A 17 2.67 9.02 -30.06
CA LEU A 17 2.88 8.62 -28.68
C LEU A 17 1.69 7.81 -28.14
N HIS A 18 0.46 8.18 -28.50
CA HIS A 18 -0.73 7.39 -28.14
C HIS A 18 -0.63 5.94 -28.64
N LYS A 19 -0.22 5.71 -29.90
CA LYS A 19 -0.03 4.36 -30.44
C LYS A 19 1.06 3.59 -29.67
N LYS A 20 2.16 4.24 -29.28
CA LYS A 20 3.24 3.60 -28.51
C LYS A 20 2.75 3.17 -27.12
N ILE A 21 2.01 4.03 -26.42
CA ILE A 21 1.45 3.71 -25.09
C ILE A 21 0.43 2.57 -25.19
N ARG A 22 -0.46 2.60 -26.18
CA ARG A 22 -1.51 1.57 -26.33
C ARG A 22 -0.97 0.16 -26.56
N ARG A 23 0.25 0.01 -27.09
CA ARG A 23 0.91 -1.31 -27.25
C ARG A 23 1.19 -2.00 -25.92
N LEU A 24 1.37 -1.26 -24.82
CA LEU A 24 1.57 -1.82 -23.48
C LEU A 24 0.28 -2.40 -22.88
N PHE A 25 -0.88 -2.07 -23.47
CA PHE A 25 -2.22 -2.44 -23.00
C PHE A 25 -3.04 -3.08 -24.13
N ALA A 26 -2.38 -3.71 -25.10
CA ALA A 26 -2.99 -4.08 -26.37
C ALA A 26 -4.13 -5.10 -26.22
N THR A 27 -3.98 -6.06 -25.31
CA THR A 27 -4.96 -7.13 -25.08
C THR A 27 -6.12 -6.69 -24.18
N GLU A 28 -5.94 -5.61 -23.40
CA GLU A 28 -6.93 -5.16 -22.44
C GLU A 28 -6.88 -3.62 -22.29
N PRO A 29 -7.43 -2.86 -23.26
CA PRO A 29 -7.12 -1.44 -23.40
C PRO A 29 -7.61 -0.53 -22.26
N ASP A 30 -8.56 -0.99 -21.44
CA ASP A 30 -9.04 -0.29 -20.24
C ASP A 30 -8.01 -0.32 -19.11
N THR A 31 -7.08 -1.28 -19.11
CA THR A 31 -5.99 -1.36 -18.13
C THR A 31 -5.06 -0.15 -18.20
N ALA A 32 -5.07 0.62 -19.29
CA ALA A 32 -4.42 1.92 -19.34
C ALA A 32 -4.97 2.89 -18.26
N CYS A 33 -6.24 2.77 -17.87
CA CYS A 33 -6.83 3.57 -16.79
C CYS A 33 -6.61 2.96 -15.40
N ARG A 34 -6.52 1.63 -15.30
CA ARG A 34 -6.31 0.90 -14.03
C ARG A 34 -4.85 0.84 -13.60
N TYR A 35 -3.93 0.79 -14.56
CA TYR A 35 -2.48 0.67 -14.34
C TYR A 35 -1.70 1.83 -14.97
N GLY A 36 -2.38 2.93 -15.33
CA GLY A 36 -1.72 4.11 -15.86
C GLY A 36 -0.72 4.74 -14.87
N SER A 37 -0.90 4.51 -13.56
CA SER A 37 0.05 4.92 -12.53
C SER A 37 1.45 4.34 -12.74
N LEU A 38 1.59 3.18 -13.41
CA LEU A 38 2.89 2.57 -13.73
C LEU A 38 3.73 3.44 -14.69
N LEU A 39 3.10 4.32 -15.48
CA LEU A 39 3.79 5.19 -16.44
C LEU A 39 4.28 6.50 -15.82
N VAL A 40 3.76 6.88 -14.65
CA VAL A 40 3.98 8.19 -14.03
C VAL A 40 4.41 8.11 -12.56
N SER A 41 4.50 6.91 -12.00
CA SER A 41 4.97 6.69 -10.63
C SER A 41 6.41 7.16 -10.47
N ASN A 42 6.64 8.06 -9.50
CA ASN A 42 7.98 8.50 -9.12
C ASN A 42 8.80 7.33 -8.58
N CYS A 43 9.99 7.10 -9.09
CA CYS A 43 10.96 6.15 -8.53
C CYS A 43 12.03 6.91 -7.75
N TYR A 44 12.53 6.34 -6.64
CA TYR A 44 13.44 6.98 -5.69
C TYR A 44 14.71 7.55 -6.36
N LYS A 45 15.25 6.86 -7.37
CA LYS A 45 16.37 7.31 -8.21
C LYS A 45 15.97 7.57 -9.66
N GLY A 46 14.67 7.70 -9.94
CA GLY A 46 14.14 7.61 -11.31
C GLY A 46 14.12 6.18 -11.83
N SER A 47 13.85 6.04 -13.13
CA SER A 47 13.95 4.78 -13.85
C SER A 47 15.19 4.78 -14.74
N GLU A 48 15.85 3.63 -14.82
CA GLU A 48 17.05 3.43 -15.63
C GLU A 48 16.78 2.44 -16.75
N THR A 49 17.47 2.63 -17.88
CA THR A 49 17.45 1.69 -18.99
C THR A 49 18.64 0.75 -18.87
N PHE A 50 18.38 -0.55 -18.92
CA PHE A 50 19.39 -1.60 -18.86
C PHE A 50 19.41 -2.37 -20.17
N THR A 51 20.57 -2.90 -20.52
CA THR A 51 20.79 -3.71 -21.72
C THR A 51 21.30 -5.09 -21.37
N GLY A 52 20.88 -6.12 -22.12
CA GLY A 52 21.34 -7.50 -21.95
C GLY A 52 20.93 -8.11 -20.60
N LEU A 53 19.74 -7.78 -20.09
CA LEU A 53 19.28 -8.33 -18.82
C LEU A 53 18.82 -9.78 -18.98
N ARG A 54 19.34 -10.67 -18.14
CA ARG A 54 18.91 -12.06 -18.06
C ARG A 54 17.80 -12.20 -17.02
N VAL A 55 16.59 -12.50 -17.49
CA VAL A 55 15.38 -12.56 -16.68
C VAL A 55 14.79 -13.97 -16.73
N LYS A 56 14.63 -14.59 -15.55
CA LYS A 56 13.82 -15.79 -15.40
C LYS A 56 12.38 -15.39 -15.12
N ILE A 57 11.43 -15.81 -15.95
CA ILE A 57 10.00 -15.68 -15.67
C ILE A 57 9.46 -17.01 -15.13
N VAL A 58 8.79 -16.96 -13.98
CA VAL A 58 8.25 -18.13 -13.28
C VAL A 58 6.77 -17.98 -12.94
N ASP A 59 6.16 -19.08 -12.48
CA ASP A 59 4.81 -19.11 -11.92
C ASP A 59 4.86 -19.77 -10.54
N PHE A 60 4.62 -18.99 -9.48
CA PHE A 60 4.67 -19.46 -8.10
C PHE A 60 3.60 -20.53 -7.79
N GLU A 61 2.52 -20.60 -8.57
CA GLU A 61 1.51 -21.66 -8.43
C GLU A 61 2.00 -23.01 -8.94
N ASP A 62 3.05 -23.01 -9.77
CA ASP A 62 3.61 -24.22 -10.37
C ASP A 62 4.75 -24.79 -9.51
N PRO A 63 4.61 -26.01 -8.95
CA PRO A 63 5.60 -26.62 -8.07
C PRO A 63 7.00 -26.71 -8.66
N GLN A 64 7.15 -26.73 -9.99
CA GLN A 64 8.47 -26.77 -10.63
C GLN A 64 9.32 -25.53 -10.29
N TYR A 65 8.68 -24.39 -10.01
CA TYR A 65 9.34 -23.13 -9.71
C TYR A 65 9.42 -22.80 -8.21
N ALA A 66 8.84 -23.63 -7.33
CA ALA A 66 8.79 -23.37 -5.88
C ALA A 66 10.17 -23.07 -5.26
N HIS A 67 11.23 -23.68 -5.80
CA HIS A 67 12.60 -23.49 -5.33
C HIS A 67 13.16 -22.07 -5.55
N TYR A 68 12.55 -21.25 -6.42
CA TYR A 68 12.89 -19.84 -6.60
C TYR A 68 12.29 -18.93 -5.52
N LYS A 69 11.41 -19.45 -4.66
CA LYS A 69 10.85 -18.74 -3.50
C LYS A 69 10.24 -17.38 -3.89
N THR A 70 9.54 -17.36 -5.03
CA THR A 70 8.69 -16.24 -5.47
C THR A 70 7.31 -16.32 -4.82
N GLY A 71 6.43 -15.37 -5.14
CA GLY A 71 5.03 -15.36 -4.70
C GLY A 71 4.23 -14.37 -5.54
N ASP A 72 2.96 -14.14 -5.19
CA ASP A 72 2.12 -13.17 -5.91
C ASP A 72 2.76 -11.77 -5.89
N CYS A 73 3.22 -11.34 -7.06
CA CYS A 73 3.97 -10.11 -7.32
C CYS A 73 5.34 -10.01 -6.64
N HIS A 74 5.92 -11.12 -6.15
CA HIS A 74 7.24 -11.15 -5.52
C HIS A 74 8.31 -11.87 -6.36
N GLY A 75 9.46 -11.24 -6.55
CA GLY A 75 10.61 -11.78 -7.28
C GLY A 75 11.95 -11.67 -6.54
N LYS A 76 13.02 -12.15 -7.19
CA LYS A 76 14.41 -12.01 -6.75
C LYS A 76 15.21 -11.14 -7.73
N ILE A 77 16.25 -10.52 -7.23
CA ILE A 77 17.16 -9.68 -8.02
C ILE A 77 18.62 -9.92 -7.63
N SER A 78 19.55 -9.76 -8.55
CA SER A 78 20.97 -9.77 -8.22
C SER A 78 21.31 -8.62 -7.27
N PRO A 79 22.15 -8.84 -6.24
CA PRO A 79 22.59 -7.76 -5.36
C PRO A 79 23.28 -6.61 -6.11
N GLN A 80 23.98 -6.92 -7.20
CA GLN A 80 24.63 -5.90 -8.03
C GLN A 80 23.60 -4.99 -8.72
N LEU A 81 22.59 -5.55 -9.38
CA LEU A 81 21.54 -4.76 -10.04
C LEU A 81 20.68 -4.02 -9.01
N ALA A 82 20.36 -4.66 -7.89
CA ALA A 82 19.66 -4.00 -6.79
C ALA A 82 20.41 -2.75 -6.30
N LYS A 83 21.74 -2.85 -6.10
CA LYS A 83 22.57 -1.73 -5.66
C LYS A 83 22.56 -0.58 -6.67
N GLN A 84 22.60 -0.88 -7.97
CA GLN A 84 22.49 0.14 -9.04
C GLN A 84 21.16 0.89 -8.92
N LEU A 85 20.06 0.15 -8.74
CA LEU A 85 18.71 0.69 -8.49
C LEU A 85 18.52 1.35 -7.12
N GLY A 86 19.56 1.44 -6.27
CA GLY A 86 19.49 2.01 -4.93
C GLY A 86 18.82 1.14 -3.87
N GLY A 87 18.69 -0.16 -4.14
CA GLY A 87 18.32 -1.20 -3.18
C GLY A 87 19.45 -1.52 -2.19
N GLU A 88 19.09 -2.20 -1.10
CA GLU A 88 20.00 -2.61 -0.03
C GLU A 88 20.07 -4.15 0.05
N GLY A 89 21.25 -4.72 0.30
CA GLY A 89 21.52 -6.16 0.10
C GLY A 89 20.64 -7.16 0.88
N ASN A 90 19.94 -6.73 1.93
CA ASN A 90 19.03 -7.55 2.75
C ASN A 90 17.69 -6.82 3.01
N CYS A 91 17.24 -6.01 2.06
CA CYS A 91 15.99 -5.26 2.16
C CYS A 91 15.25 -5.35 0.83
N PRO A 92 13.98 -5.77 0.80
CA PRO A 92 13.24 -5.75 -0.43
C PRO A 92 12.87 -4.32 -0.82
N PHE A 93 12.52 -4.13 -2.09
CA PHE A 93 12.02 -2.86 -2.58
C PHE A 93 10.93 -3.08 -3.62
N GLN A 94 10.02 -2.11 -3.71
CA GLN A 94 8.98 -2.12 -4.73
C GLN A 94 9.57 -1.68 -6.06
N PHE A 95 9.30 -2.40 -7.14
CA PHE A 95 9.82 -2.10 -8.47
C PHE A 95 8.73 -1.65 -9.45
N ARG A 96 9.18 -0.98 -10.50
CA ARG A 96 8.45 -0.76 -11.75
C ARG A 96 9.32 -1.25 -12.88
N PHE A 97 8.75 -2.01 -13.79
CA PHE A 97 9.47 -2.61 -14.91
C PHE A 97 8.66 -2.41 -16.19
N ALA A 98 9.34 -2.11 -17.29
CA ALA A 98 8.73 -2.03 -18.60
C ALA A 98 9.60 -2.74 -19.64
N TRP A 99 8.94 -3.50 -20.52
CA TRP A 99 9.55 -4.08 -21.71
C TRP A 99 8.66 -3.86 -22.92
N ARG A 100 9.28 -3.60 -24.08
CA ARG A 100 8.58 -3.34 -25.33
C ARG A 100 9.03 -4.33 -26.39
N SER A 101 8.08 -4.88 -27.14
CA SER A 101 8.35 -5.87 -28.19
C SER A 101 9.23 -5.34 -29.32
N ASN A 102 9.25 -4.03 -29.56
CA ASN A 102 10.17 -3.43 -30.53
C ASN A 102 11.61 -3.26 -30.01
N TRP A 103 11.90 -3.74 -28.80
CA TRP A 103 13.26 -3.89 -28.26
C TRP A 103 13.78 -5.32 -28.42
N ALA A 104 12.95 -6.25 -28.89
CA ALA A 104 13.42 -7.58 -29.26
C ALA A 104 14.34 -7.48 -30.48
N GLU A 105 15.33 -8.36 -30.54
CA GLU A 105 16.10 -8.59 -31.76
C GLU A 105 15.20 -9.24 -32.83
N PRO A 106 15.37 -8.91 -34.13
CA PRO A 106 14.47 -9.33 -35.20
C PRO A 106 14.25 -10.85 -35.31
N ASP A 107 15.23 -11.65 -34.89
CA ASP A 107 15.25 -13.11 -35.06
C ASP A 107 15.11 -13.89 -33.74
N ASN A 108 14.84 -13.23 -32.61
CA ASN A 108 14.76 -13.91 -31.32
C ASN A 108 13.33 -14.41 -31.01
N SER A 109 13.04 -15.68 -31.36
CA SER A 109 11.78 -16.37 -31.05
C SER A 109 11.53 -16.58 -29.55
N GLU A 110 12.53 -16.32 -28.69
CA GLU A 110 12.46 -16.50 -27.24
C GLU A 110 12.10 -15.19 -26.50
N CYS A 111 11.70 -14.13 -27.20
CA CYS A 111 11.18 -12.91 -26.57
C CYS A 111 9.68 -12.99 -26.24
N PRO A 112 9.20 -12.22 -25.24
CA PRO A 112 7.76 -12.07 -24.97
C PRO A 112 7.01 -11.59 -26.22
N LYS A 113 5.84 -12.17 -26.51
CA LYS A 113 5.10 -11.88 -27.75
C LYS A 113 4.42 -10.50 -27.75
N THR A 114 4.38 -9.84 -26.60
CA THR A 114 3.74 -8.53 -26.44
C THR A 114 4.51 -7.65 -25.46
N SER A 115 4.37 -6.34 -25.64
CA SER A 115 4.92 -5.36 -24.68
C SER A 115 4.16 -5.43 -23.35
N PHE A 116 4.83 -5.18 -22.24
CA PHE A 116 4.19 -5.23 -20.93
C PHE A 116 4.82 -4.27 -19.92
N LEU A 117 4.03 -4.01 -18.88
CA LEU A 117 4.48 -3.37 -17.65
C LEU A 117 4.48 -4.42 -16.55
N SER A 118 5.29 -4.22 -15.52
CA SER A 118 5.33 -5.08 -14.36
C SER A 118 5.56 -4.28 -13.09
N LYS A 119 4.93 -4.70 -12.00
CA LYS A 119 5.12 -4.16 -10.66
C LYS A 119 5.15 -5.29 -9.65
N GLY A 120 5.87 -5.04 -8.56
CA GLY A 120 5.97 -6.02 -7.49
C GLY A 120 7.06 -5.64 -6.51
N THR A 121 7.53 -6.63 -5.77
CA THR A 121 8.70 -6.51 -4.88
C THR A 121 9.87 -7.37 -5.38
N PHE A 122 11.08 -6.86 -5.22
CA PHE A 122 12.30 -7.65 -5.38
C PHE A 122 13.04 -7.77 -4.07
N LEU A 123 13.51 -8.97 -3.74
CA LEU A 123 14.48 -9.22 -2.67
C LEU A 123 15.83 -9.63 -3.28
N PRO A 124 16.95 -8.98 -2.92
CA PRO A 124 18.26 -9.41 -3.36
C PRO A 124 18.61 -10.83 -2.90
N ASP A 125 19.04 -11.70 -3.82
CA ASP A 125 19.45 -13.08 -3.50
C ASP A 125 20.45 -13.61 -4.54
N ALA A 126 21.74 -13.55 -4.24
CA ALA A 126 22.81 -14.00 -5.14
C ALA A 126 22.76 -15.51 -5.45
N ASN A 127 22.24 -16.34 -4.54
CA ASN A 127 22.18 -17.80 -4.75
C ASN A 127 21.12 -18.18 -5.78
N LEU A 128 20.03 -17.42 -5.84
CA LEU A 128 18.97 -17.64 -6.82
C LEU A 128 19.21 -16.87 -8.13
N THR A 129 20.02 -15.81 -8.11
CA THR A 129 20.29 -14.95 -9.27
C THR A 129 21.69 -15.19 -9.83
N ASP A 130 22.72 -14.51 -9.33
CA ASP A 130 24.09 -14.56 -9.83
C ASP A 130 24.61 -16.00 -10.02
N ALA A 131 24.44 -16.86 -9.00
CA ALA A 131 24.88 -18.25 -9.03
C ALA A 131 24.15 -19.12 -10.06
N LYS A 132 22.98 -18.67 -10.53
CA LYS A 132 22.19 -19.31 -11.58
C LYS A 132 22.25 -18.56 -12.92
N GLY A 133 23.02 -17.47 -13.01
CA GLY A 133 23.18 -16.69 -14.23
C GLY A 133 21.99 -15.79 -14.58
N TYR A 134 21.20 -15.34 -13.59
CA TYR A 134 20.10 -14.39 -13.81
C TYR A 134 20.37 -13.07 -13.11
N ASP A 135 19.89 -11.98 -13.70
CA ASP A 135 19.82 -10.68 -13.03
C ASP A 135 18.52 -10.54 -12.23
N ILE A 136 17.42 -11.11 -12.76
CA ILE A 136 16.09 -11.03 -12.17
C ILE A 136 15.39 -12.40 -12.27
N ILE A 137 14.69 -12.77 -11.22
CA ILE A 137 13.63 -13.79 -11.26
C ILE A 137 12.31 -13.09 -10.97
N MET A 138 11.40 -13.09 -11.95
CA MET A 138 10.11 -12.41 -11.88
C MET A 138 8.99 -13.42 -11.94
N ASP A 139 8.03 -13.30 -11.02
CA ASP A 139 6.79 -14.04 -11.13
C ASP A 139 5.84 -13.42 -12.17
N ARG A 140 5.15 -14.24 -12.96
CA ARG A 140 4.20 -13.77 -13.97
C ARG A 140 3.08 -12.91 -13.40
N SER A 141 2.68 -13.14 -12.15
CA SER A 141 1.68 -12.31 -11.46
C SER A 141 2.07 -10.83 -11.37
N SER A 142 3.37 -10.50 -11.40
CA SER A 142 3.85 -9.11 -11.44
C SER A 142 3.49 -8.38 -12.75
N ILE A 143 3.23 -9.10 -13.83
CA ILE A 143 2.97 -8.53 -15.16
C ILE A 143 1.55 -7.94 -15.23
N LYS A 144 1.46 -6.69 -15.67
CA LYS A 144 0.22 -5.89 -15.78
C LYS A 144 0.04 -5.37 -17.20
N GLY A 145 -1.21 -5.02 -17.52
CA GLY A 145 -1.59 -4.51 -18.85
C GLY A 145 -1.90 -5.60 -19.89
N ILE A 146 -1.83 -6.88 -19.49
CA ILE A 146 -2.21 -8.02 -20.32
C ILE A 146 -3.44 -8.70 -19.72
N LYS A 147 -4.38 -9.12 -20.57
CA LYS A 147 -5.57 -9.87 -20.15
C LYS A 147 -5.13 -11.18 -19.49
N LYS A 148 -5.59 -11.46 -18.26
CA LYS A 148 -5.12 -12.61 -17.47
C LYS A 148 -5.24 -13.95 -18.22
N SER A 149 -6.30 -14.13 -19.03
CA SER A 149 -6.52 -15.32 -19.85
C SER A 149 -5.50 -15.52 -20.97
N GLU A 150 -4.85 -14.45 -21.43
CA GLU A 150 -3.86 -14.49 -22.52
C GLU A 150 -2.41 -14.50 -22.01
N LEU A 151 -2.20 -14.17 -20.73
CA LEU A 151 -0.87 -14.00 -20.14
C LEU A 151 0.02 -15.23 -20.36
N LYS A 152 -0.49 -16.45 -20.11
CA LYS A 152 0.28 -17.70 -20.26
C LYS A 152 0.72 -17.97 -21.71
N ASN A 153 -0.02 -17.47 -22.70
CA ASN A 153 0.26 -17.67 -24.12
C ASN A 153 1.21 -16.62 -24.71
N LEU A 154 1.13 -15.40 -24.19
CA LEU A 154 1.91 -14.25 -24.64
C LEU A 154 3.25 -14.14 -23.92
N ILE A 155 3.30 -14.58 -22.65
CA ILE A 155 4.48 -14.55 -21.79
C ILE A 155 4.55 -15.89 -21.05
N THR A 156 5.26 -16.83 -21.66
CA THR A 156 5.52 -18.14 -21.08
C THR A 156 6.51 -18.05 -19.92
N CYS A 157 6.50 -19.02 -19.01
CA CYS A 157 7.63 -19.16 -18.08
C CYS A 157 8.85 -19.63 -18.86
N GLY A 158 10.03 -19.14 -18.51
CA GLY A 158 11.23 -19.40 -19.28
C GLY A 158 12.36 -18.43 -18.96
N ASP A 159 13.46 -18.64 -19.67
CA ASP A 159 14.65 -17.81 -19.61
C ASP A 159 14.56 -16.78 -20.73
N TYR A 160 14.84 -15.53 -20.40
CA TYR A 160 14.76 -14.41 -21.32
C TYR A 160 16.04 -13.59 -21.25
N GLU A 161 16.54 -13.19 -22.41
CA GLU A 161 17.53 -12.12 -22.51
C GLU A 161 16.85 -10.89 -23.11
N PHE A 162 16.77 -9.81 -22.34
CA PHE A 162 16.18 -8.56 -22.78
C PHE A 162 17.27 -7.60 -23.27
N PRO A 163 17.36 -7.33 -24.59
CA PRO A 163 18.35 -6.41 -25.13
C PRO A 163 18.21 -5.00 -24.55
N GLN A 164 16.96 -4.63 -24.22
CA GLN A 164 16.64 -3.42 -23.50
C GLN A 164 15.47 -3.64 -22.55
N ALA A 165 15.54 -3.09 -21.34
CA ALA A 165 14.40 -2.94 -20.44
C ALA A 165 14.54 -1.66 -19.60
N VAL A 166 13.43 -1.19 -19.03
CA VAL A 166 13.42 -0.05 -18.11
C VAL A 166 13.00 -0.52 -16.74
N ILE A 167 13.78 -0.19 -15.71
CA ILE A 167 13.53 -0.59 -14.32
C ILE A 167 13.65 0.63 -13.41
N GLY A 168 12.74 0.75 -12.46
CA GLY A 168 12.80 1.76 -11.41
C GLY A 168 12.53 1.16 -10.03
N ASN A 169 13.24 1.66 -9.03
CA ASN A 169 12.97 1.38 -7.63
C ASN A 169 11.95 2.41 -7.11
N ARG A 170 10.73 1.98 -6.81
CA ARG A 170 9.65 2.83 -6.29
C ARG A 170 9.84 3.17 -4.81
N GLY A 171 10.50 2.30 -4.05
CA GLY A 171 10.85 2.51 -2.65
C GLY A 171 11.36 1.25 -1.96
N ASN A 172 12.43 1.39 -1.18
CA ASN A 172 12.93 0.35 -0.29
C ASN A 172 11.96 0.13 0.87
N ALA A 173 11.83 -1.12 1.32
CA ALA A 173 11.06 -1.46 2.51
C ALA A 173 11.59 -0.73 3.74
N LYS A 174 10.68 -0.27 4.59
CA LYS A 174 10.99 0.43 5.84
C LYS A 174 10.08 -0.08 6.93
N ALA A 175 10.67 -0.38 8.09
CA ALA A 175 9.89 -0.46 9.30
C ALA A 175 9.52 0.98 9.68
N THR A 176 8.23 1.30 9.62
CA THR A 176 7.74 2.62 10.01
C THR A 176 6.84 2.52 11.23
N SER A 177 6.86 3.60 12.01
CA SER A 177 5.79 3.87 12.95
C SER A 177 4.56 4.28 12.14
N TYR A 178 3.47 3.53 12.26
CA TYR A 178 2.21 3.80 11.57
C TYR A 178 1.19 4.32 12.60
N ASP A 179 0.59 5.47 12.34
CA ASP A 179 -0.40 6.05 13.25
C ASP A 179 -1.57 5.09 13.42
N ASN A 180 -2.06 4.92 14.65
CA ASN A 180 -3.31 4.22 14.86
C ASN A 180 -4.47 4.94 14.13
N SER A 181 -5.55 4.20 13.89
CA SER A 181 -6.72 4.70 13.17
C SER A 181 -7.99 4.20 13.84
N TRP A 182 -9.05 5.00 13.74
CA TRP A 182 -10.38 4.59 14.18
C TRP A 182 -10.82 3.27 13.53
N GLN A 183 -10.34 2.97 12.31
CA GLN A 183 -10.62 1.70 11.62
C GLN A 183 -10.11 0.48 12.38
N PHE A 184 -9.09 0.63 13.23
CA PHE A 184 -8.59 -0.44 14.09
C PHE A 184 -9.39 -0.51 15.40
N THR A 185 -9.60 0.63 16.06
CA THR A 185 -10.20 0.67 17.41
C THR A 185 -11.69 0.34 17.43
N ILE A 186 -12.42 0.57 16.33
CA ILE A 186 -13.87 0.36 16.25
C ILE A 186 -14.32 -1.11 16.43
N TRP A 187 -13.38 -2.06 16.38
CA TRP A 187 -13.65 -3.49 16.51
C TRP A 187 -13.51 -4.03 17.94
N TYR A 188 -13.13 -3.17 18.89
CA TYR A 188 -12.83 -3.53 20.27
C TYR A 188 -13.77 -2.84 21.25
N SER A 189 -13.89 -3.40 22.45
CA SER A 189 -14.67 -2.79 23.51
C SER A 189 -14.07 -1.44 23.94
N GLU A 190 -14.94 -0.53 24.40
CA GLU A 190 -14.49 0.76 24.95
C GLU A 190 -13.52 0.58 26.11
N GLU A 191 -13.71 -0.45 26.93
CA GLU A 191 -12.85 -0.75 28.07
C GLU A 191 -11.45 -1.19 27.62
N ALA A 192 -11.35 -2.09 26.64
CA ALA A 192 -10.05 -2.52 26.10
C ALA A 192 -9.29 -1.35 25.46
N VAL A 193 -9.99 -0.55 24.65
CA VAL A 193 -9.42 0.65 24.01
C VAL A 193 -8.92 1.64 25.05
N LYS A 194 -9.71 1.90 26.10
CA LYS A 194 -9.34 2.81 27.19
C LYS A 194 -8.10 2.31 27.94
N GLN A 195 -8.10 1.06 28.38
CA GLN A 195 -6.99 0.51 29.16
C GLN A 195 -5.67 0.51 28.39
N ASP A 196 -5.69 0.19 27.09
CA ASP A 196 -4.48 0.08 26.28
C ASP A 196 -4.02 1.42 25.70
N LEU A 197 -4.94 2.34 25.35
CA LEU A 197 -4.62 3.56 24.62
C LEU A 197 -4.69 4.84 25.45
N SER A 198 -5.30 4.86 26.65
CA SER A 198 -5.43 6.10 27.45
C SER A 198 -4.08 6.70 27.79
N LYS A 199 -3.13 5.90 28.31
CA LYS A 199 -1.81 6.39 28.70
C LYS A 199 -1.04 7.06 27.55
N PRO A 200 -0.80 6.40 26.39
CA PRO A 200 -0.10 7.06 25.29
C PRO A 200 -0.87 8.27 24.75
N THR A 201 -2.20 8.26 24.81
CA THR A 201 -3.04 9.42 24.42
C THR A 201 -2.87 10.59 25.38
N GLU A 202 -2.86 10.36 26.70
CA GLU A 202 -2.65 11.39 27.72
C GLU A 202 -1.25 12.01 27.63
N GLU A 203 -0.23 11.19 27.38
CA GLU A 203 1.14 11.66 27.18
C GLU A 203 1.22 12.60 25.96
N LYS A 204 0.63 12.21 24.83
CA LYS A 204 0.54 13.05 23.63
C LYS A 204 -0.28 14.32 23.86
N ALA A 205 -1.40 14.22 24.58
CA ALA A 205 -2.24 15.36 24.91
C ALA A 205 -1.49 16.39 25.76
N ARG A 206 -0.66 15.93 26.71
CA ARG A 206 0.20 16.82 27.50
C ARG A 206 1.23 17.54 26.62
N GLU A 207 1.89 16.82 25.71
CA GLU A 207 2.82 17.40 24.73
C GLU A 207 2.12 18.49 23.89
N LEU A 208 0.94 18.21 23.33
CA LEU A 208 0.18 19.18 22.55
C LEU A 208 -0.24 20.41 23.36
N ALA A 209 -0.65 20.22 24.62
CA ALA A 209 -1.01 21.32 25.51
C ALA A 209 0.19 22.22 25.84
N GLU A 210 1.37 21.64 26.05
CA GLU A 210 2.62 22.39 26.25
C GLU A 210 3.04 23.16 25.01
N LEU A 211 2.97 22.54 23.83
CA LEU A 211 3.23 23.20 22.54
C LEU A 211 2.29 24.39 22.32
N GLN A 212 0.99 24.21 22.59
CA GLN A 212 -0.02 25.25 22.42
C GLN A 212 0.22 26.48 23.31
N ARG A 213 0.79 26.29 24.51
CA ARG A 213 1.09 27.39 25.45
C ARG A 213 2.28 28.24 25.02
N ASN A 214 3.13 27.75 24.12
CA ASN A 214 4.36 28.43 23.73
C ASN A 214 4.51 28.53 22.20
N PRO A 215 4.10 29.66 21.59
CA PRO A 215 4.16 29.86 20.14
C PRO A 215 5.56 29.70 19.52
N LEU A 216 6.62 30.07 20.25
CA LEU A 216 8.02 29.87 19.79
C LEU A 216 8.38 28.40 19.69
N VAL A 217 7.99 27.61 20.69
CA VAL A 217 8.23 26.17 20.70
C VAL A 217 7.39 25.49 19.63
N LEU A 218 6.13 25.88 19.48
CA LEU A 218 5.25 25.38 18.41
C LEU A 218 5.83 25.66 17.02
N ALA A 219 6.35 26.86 16.76
CA ALA A 219 6.99 27.18 15.48
C ALA A 219 8.18 26.26 15.18
N LYS A 220 9.05 26.02 16.18
CA LYS A 220 10.18 25.09 16.06
C LYS A 220 9.71 23.65 15.83
N TYR A 221 8.67 23.23 16.54
CA TYR A 221 8.07 21.91 16.39
C TYR A 221 7.52 21.72 14.97
N ILE A 222 6.79 22.69 14.42
CA ILE A 222 6.26 22.65 13.04
C ILE A 222 7.40 22.46 12.02
N ILE A 223 8.51 23.21 12.15
CA ILE A 223 9.69 23.02 11.31
C ILE A 223 10.27 21.60 11.46
N GLN A 224 10.41 21.11 12.69
CA GLN A 224 10.95 19.78 12.94
C GLN A 224 10.06 18.67 12.35
N GLN A 225 8.74 18.80 12.44
CA GLN A 225 7.83 17.83 11.84
C GLN A 225 7.89 17.86 10.32
N TYR A 226 7.93 19.05 9.72
CA TYR A 226 8.15 19.18 8.28
C TYR A 226 9.49 18.57 7.85
N ASP A 227 10.57 18.81 8.59
CA ASP A 227 11.90 18.25 8.30
C ASP A 227 11.89 16.72 8.41
N LYS A 228 11.20 16.16 9.41
CA LYS A 228 11.01 14.71 9.54
C LYS A 228 10.27 14.14 8.33
N GLN A 229 9.22 14.81 7.87
CA GLN A 229 8.46 14.43 6.67
C GLN A 229 9.32 14.52 5.39
N GLN A 230 10.16 15.55 5.26
CA GLN A 230 11.07 15.74 4.11
C GLN A 230 12.31 14.83 4.14
N ARG A 231 12.72 14.34 5.32
CA ARG A 231 13.80 13.35 5.44
C ARG A 231 13.32 11.92 5.24
N SER A 232 12.01 11.69 5.30
CA SER A 232 11.45 10.45 4.77
C SER A 232 11.69 10.43 3.26
N PRO A 233 12.23 9.36 2.66
CA PRO A 233 12.45 9.23 1.21
C PRO A 233 11.18 9.33 0.33
N THR A 234 10.03 9.63 0.94
CA THR A 234 8.77 10.03 0.31
C THR A 234 8.66 11.55 0.13
N ALA A 235 9.71 12.33 0.39
CA ALA A 235 9.77 13.76 0.11
C ALA A 235 9.50 14.05 -1.38
N GLY A 236 8.25 14.40 -1.70
CA GLY A 236 7.72 14.48 -3.06
C GLY A 236 6.37 13.77 -3.24
N VAL A 237 5.95 13.02 -2.22
CA VAL A 237 4.67 12.32 -2.09
C VAL A 237 3.93 13.04 -0.95
N PRO A 238 2.86 13.80 -1.22
CA PRO A 238 2.10 14.49 -0.17
C PRO A 238 1.68 13.49 0.93
N PRO A 239 1.55 13.88 2.21
CA PRO A 239 1.07 12.99 3.28
C PRO A 239 -0.19 12.18 2.94
N SER A 240 -1.03 12.69 2.03
CA SER A 240 -2.18 12.00 1.43
C SER A 240 -1.85 10.83 0.49
N GLN A 241 -0.57 10.51 0.27
CA GLN A 241 -0.11 9.42 -0.59
C GLN A 241 0.89 8.47 0.13
N GLN A 242 1.24 8.75 1.39
CA GLN A 242 1.91 7.76 2.25
C GLN A 242 0.91 6.87 3.00
N GLU A 243 -0.29 7.38 3.18
CA GLU A 243 -1.49 6.59 3.36
C GLU A 243 -2.12 6.39 1.98
N GLN A 244 -3.05 5.45 1.86
CA GLN A 244 -3.90 5.19 0.70
C GLN A 244 -3.32 4.13 -0.27
N SER A 245 -3.85 2.90 -0.14
CA SER A 245 -4.32 2.17 -1.33
C SER A 245 -4.96 3.18 -2.30
N GLU A 246 -4.86 3.00 -3.62
CA GLU A 246 -5.23 3.96 -4.70
C GLU A 246 -6.68 4.54 -4.67
N GLU A 247 -7.42 4.47 -3.56
CA GLU A 247 -8.87 4.46 -3.47
C GLU A 247 -9.46 5.32 -2.33
N ALA A 248 -8.65 6.15 -1.65
CA ALA A 248 -9.11 7.11 -0.63
C ALA A 248 -8.90 8.60 -1.00
N PHE A 249 -8.85 8.90 -2.30
CA PHE A 249 -8.68 10.27 -2.83
C PHE A 249 -9.95 11.15 -2.82
N ASN A 250 -11.05 10.71 -2.18
CA ASN A 250 -12.33 11.43 -2.21
C ASN A 250 -12.60 12.36 -1.03
N GLU A 251 -11.61 12.61 -0.19
CA GLU A 251 -11.59 13.85 0.57
C GLU A 251 -10.28 14.56 0.24
N ILE A 252 -10.34 15.90 0.26
CA ILE A 252 -9.19 16.78 0.33
C ILE A 252 -8.79 17.50 -1.00
N GLU A 253 -9.69 18.33 -1.54
CA GLU A 253 -9.26 19.55 -2.27
C GLU A 253 -8.56 20.57 -1.31
N GLY A 254 -8.62 20.37 0.01
CA GLY A 254 -8.03 21.27 1.01
C GLY A 254 -6.52 21.06 1.34
N ASN A 255 -5.92 19.88 1.12
CA ASN A 255 -4.56 19.55 1.59
C ASN A 255 -3.49 20.12 0.68
N ALA A 256 -3.71 20.15 -0.64
CA ALA A 256 -2.70 20.66 -1.54
C ALA A 256 -2.41 22.14 -1.24
N ASN A 257 -3.46 22.92 -1.00
CA ASN A 257 -3.34 24.31 -0.53
C ASN A 257 -2.71 24.40 0.87
N ASN A 258 -3.13 23.55 1.82
CA ASN A 258 -2.55 23.56 3.16
C ASN A 258 -1.06 23.20 3.18
N GLN A 259 -0.60 22.24 2.37
CA GLN A 259 0.81 21.85 2.27
C GLN A 259 1.66 22.91 1.57
N ALA A 260 1.16 23.52 0.49
CA ALA A 260 1.85 24.63 -0.16
C ALA A 260 1.98 25.84 0.79
N GLN A 261 0.93 26.11 1.57
CA GLN A 261 0.92 27.13 2.59
C GLN A 261 1.87 26.79 3.75
N GLU A 262 1.89 25.54 4.22
CA GLU A 262 2.81 25.04 5.23
C GLU A 262 4.27 25.18 4.78
N SER A 263 4.62 24.70 3.58
CA SER A 263 5.96 24.83 3.00
C SER A 263 6.44 26.30 2.93
N ARG A 264 5.53 27.22 2.60
CA ARG A 264 5.81 28.66 2.59
C ARG A 264 6.05 29.19 4.01
N TRP A 265 5.27 28.75 4.99
CA TRP A 265 5.49 29.06 6.40
C TRP A 265 6.81 28.51 6.93
N ILE A 266 7.18 27.27 6.59
CA ILE A 266 8.47 26.69 6.98
C ILE A 266 9.62 27.56 6.48
N SER A 267 9.57 27.99 5.23
CA SER A 267 10.59 28.85 4.63
C SER A 267 10.71 30.20 5.37
N LEU A 268 9.58 30.80 5.73
CA LEU A 268 9.52 32.05 6.48
C LEU A 268 10.03 31.89 7.91
N LEU A 269 9.57 30.87 8.65
CA LEU A 269 9.97 30.60 10.03
C LEU A 269 11.45 30.28 10.16
N ARG A 270 12.04 29.56 9.19
CA ARG A 270 13.50 29.33 9.13
C ARG A 270 14.29 30.62 8.99
N SER A 271 13.70 31.64 8.34
CA SER A 271 14.33 32.94 8.13
C SER A 271 14.11 33.91 9.30
N ASP A 272 13.18 33.60 10.20
CA ASP A 272 12.80 34.44 11.34
C ASP A 272 13.74 34.28 12.53
N LYS A 273 14.95 34.84 12.38
CA LYS A 273 16.01 34.75 13.41
C LYS A 273 15.64 35.41 14.75
N TYR A 274 14.71 36.36 14.73
CA TYR A 274 14.33 37.16 15.90
C TYR A 274 12.94 36.82 16.45
N GLY A 275 12.25 35.84 15.85
CA GLY A 275 10.91 35.42 16.30
C GLY A 275 9.84 36.49 16.08
N GLN A 276 9.99 37.40 15.12
CA GLN A 276 9.02 38.49 14.89
C GLN A 276 7.77 38.01 14.16
N LEU A 277 7.88 36.95 13.36
CA LEU A 277 6.75 36.45 12.58
C LEU A 277 5.71 35.77 13.47
N ILE A 278 6.10 35.26 14.63
CA ILE A 278 5.20 34.52 15.52
C ILE A 278 4.09 35.39 16.11
N GLU A 279 4.35 36.70 16.21
CA GLU A 279 3.41 37.69 16.73
C GLU A 279 2.38 38.12 15.68
N THR A 280 2.61 37.79 14.41
CA THR A 280 1.71 38.21 13.33
C THR A 280 0.38 37.46 13.40
N PRO A 281 -0.76 38.14 13.15
CA PRO A 281 -2.08 37.49 13.14
C PRO A 281 -2.16 36.32 12.18
N LYS A 282 -1.45 36.40 11.04
CA LYS A 282 -1.45 35.36 10.01
C LYS A 282 -0.74 34.08 10.48
N PHE A 283 0.40 34.20 11.16
CA PHE A 283 1.06 33.04 11.74
C PHE A 283 0.26 32.45 12.89
N ARG A 284 -0.26 33.29 13.80
CA ARG A 284 -1.10 32.82 14.92
C ARG A 284 -2.29 32.01 14.43
N LYS A 285 -2.96 32.44 13.36
CA LYS A 285 -4.03 31.66 12.71
C LYS A 285 -3.51 30.32 12.20
N PHE A 286 -2.44 30.32 11.40
CA PHE A 286 -1.85 29.09 10.87
C PHE A 286 -1.45 28.10 11.98
N ALA A 287 -0.76 28.57 13.02
CA ALA A 287 -0.34 27.74 14.15
C ALA A 287 -1.54 27.20 14.96
N THR A 288 -2.60 28.00 15.11
CA THR A 288 -3.85 27.57 15.74
C THR A 288 -4.53 26.47 14.93
N ASP A 289 -4.64 26.65 13.61
CA ASP A 289 -5.22 25.66 12.73
C ASP A 289 -4.38 24.36 12.73
N TYR A 290 -3.05 24.49 12.71
CA TYR A 290 -2.12 23.36 12.80
C TYR A 290 -2.31 22.57 14.09
N ILE A 291 -2.26 23.21 15.26
CA ILE A 291 -2.40 22.50 16.54
C ILE A 291 -3.80 21.93 16.72
N ALA A 292 -4.84 22.60 16.22
CA ALA A 292 -6.20 22.09 16.22
C ALA A 292 -6.35 20.84 15.35
N ASN A 293 -5.66 20.75 14.21
CA ASN A 293 -5.56 19.50 13.43
C ASN A 293 -4.92 18.38 14.27
N GLN A 294 -3.80 18.66 14.95
CA GLN A 294 -3.12 17.65 15.78
C GLN A 294 -4.00 17.14 16.94
N TRP A 295 -4.77 18.02 17.57
CA TRP A 295 -5.76 17.62 18.58
C TRP A 295 -6.89 16.77 18.01
N ARG A 296 -7.39 17.10 16.82
CA ARG A 296 -8.40 16.28 16.12
C ARG A 296 -7.85 14.92 15.74
N ASP A 297 -6.64 14.85 15.21
CA ASP A 297 -5.96 13.60 14.90
C ASP A 297 -5.79 12.75 16.16
N LEU A 298 -5.32 13.33 17.27
CA LEU A 298 -5.19 12.63 18.54
C LEU A 298 -6.54 12.10 19.06
N ALA A 299 -7.62 12.86 18.94
CA ALA A 299 -8.95 12.43 19.37
C ALA A 299 -9.49 11.25 18.55
N ILE A 300 -9.14 11.16 17.28
CA ILE A 300 -9.62 10.11 16.36
C ILE A 300 -8.70 8.88 16.38
N LYS A 301 -7.38 9.10 16.39
CA LYS A 301 -6.33 8.09 16.25
C LYS A 301 -5.81 7.59 17.60
N GLY A 302 -5.94 8.36 18.66
CA GLY A 302 -5.23 8.09 19.92
C GLY A 302 -3.72 8.35 19.80
N GLY A 303 -3.00 8.21 20.92
CA GLY A 303 -1.55 8.46 20.99
C GLY A 303 -0.66 7.27 20.65
N TYR A 304 -1.24 6.15 20.18
CA TYR A 304 -0.50 4.91 19.91
C TYR A 304 -0.11 4.78 18.44
N ASN A 305 1.06 4.20 18.20
CA ASN A 305 1.55 3.88 16.86
C ASN A 305 1.86 2.38 16.73
N HIS A 306 1.42 1.80 15.63
CA HIS A 306 1.80 0.44 15.22
C HIS A 306 3.21 0.44 14.63
N ASN A 307 3.86 -0.72 14.64
CA ASN A 307 5.01 -0.95 13.76
C ASN A 307 4.49 -1.43 12.40
N SER A 308 5.34 -1.42 11.39
CA SER A 308 4.98 -1.92 10.07
C SER A 308 6.14 -2.63 9.41
N GLY A 309 5.83 -3.39 8.37
CA GLY A 309 6.84 -3.87 7.43
C GLY A 309 6.20 -4.31 6.12
N MET A 310 7.03 -4.37 5.08
CA MET A 310 6.60 -4.87 3.78
C MET A 310 6.24 -6.35 3.89
N ALA A 311 5.04 -6.72 3.42
CA ALA A 311 4.60 -8.10 3.35
C ALA A 311 5.55 -8.89 2.45
N MET A 312 6.01 -10.05 2.92
CA MET A 312 6.86 -10.95 2.14
C MET A 312 6.38 -12.40 2.26
N PRO A 313 6.32 -13.17 1.15
CA PRO A 313 5.77 -14.52 1.16
C PRO A 313 6.75 -15.51 1.76
N CYS A 314 6.26 -16.42 2.62
CA CYS A 314 7.06 -17.53 3.13
C CYS A 314 6.21 -18.77 3.43
N ASP A 315 6.10 -19.68 2.45
CA ASP A 315 5.28 -20.91 2.54
C ASP A 315 5.73 -21.91 3.61
N ARG A 316 6.99 -21.83 4.06
CA ARG A 316 7.53 -22.71 5.11
C ARG A 316 7.15 -22.26 6.53
N LEU A 317 6.60 -21.06 6.70
CA LEU A 317 6.05 -20.66 8.00
C LEU A 317 4.78 -21.45 8.25
N THR A 318 4.61 -21.97 9.46
CA THR A 318 3.34 -22.60 9.84
C THR A 318 2.27 -21.51 9.87
N ARG A 319 1.06 -21.81 9.38
CA ARG A 319 -0.08 -20.88 9.49
C ARG A 319 -0.26 -20.43 10.94
N GLY A 320 -0.53 -19.14 11.15
CA GLY A 320 -0.59 -18.52 12.47
C GLY A 320 0.76 -18.15 13.10
N THR A 321 1.87 -18.36 12.38
CA THR A 321 3.20 -17.84 12.73
C THR A 321 3.67 -16.83 11.69
N ILE A 322 4.41 -15.81 12.15
CA ILE A 322 5.05 -14.82 11.29
C ILE A 322 6.49 -14.57 11.73
N CYS A 323 7.29 -13.94 10.88
CA CYS A 323 8.60 -13.41 11.28
C CYS A 323 8.68 -11.92 11.00
N VAL A 324 8.77 -11.13 12.07
CA VAL A 324 8.92 -9.67 12.06
C VAL A 324 10.26 -9.34 12.71
N PRO A 325 11.34 -9.22 11.93
CA PRO A 325 12.70 -9.24 12.48
C PRO A 325 13.04 -8.06 13.39
N HIS A 326 12.32 -6.95 13.24
CA HIS A 326 12.53 -5.72 14.00
C HIS A 326 11.68 -5.66 15.29
N LEU A 327 10.89 -6.70 15.58
CA LEU A 327 10.12 -6.84 16.81
C LEU A 327 10.60 -8.06 17.61
N PRO A 328 10.48 -8.05 18.95
CA PRO A 328 10.78 -9.22 19.76
C PRO A 328 9.84 -10.39 19.42
N GLU A 329 10.31 -11.62 19.68
CA GLU A 329 9.45 -12.81 19.61
C GLU A 329 8.30 -12.73 20.63
N GLY A 330 7.19 -13.41 20.30
CA GLY A 330 5.98 -13.41 21.12
C GLY A 330 4.73 -13.10 20.31
N ASP A 331 3.58 -13.02 20.98
CA ASP A 331 2.32 -12.74 20.31
C ASP A 331 2.26 -11.31 19.79
N VAL A 332 1.75 -11.17 18.57
CA VAL A 332 1.59 -9.89 17.88
C VAL A 332 0.22 -9.81 17.22
N ILE A 333 -0.38 -8.62 17.26
CA ILE A 333 -1.59 -8.27 16.53
C ILE A 333 -1.16 -7.76 15.15
N LEU A 334 -1.70 -8.37 14.10
CA LEU A 334 -1.39 -8.07 12.71
C LEU A 334 -2.64 -7.62 11.96
N THR A 335 -2.50 -6.59 11.11
CA THR A 335 -3.58 -6.13 10.22
C THR A 335 -3.04 -5.45 8.96
N ARG A 336 -3.93 -5.15 8.02
CA ARG A 336 -3.70 -4.30 6.83
C ARG A 336 -4.84 -3.29 6.72
N TYR A 337 -4.52 -2.06 6.33
CA TYR A 337 -5.50 -1.02 6.02
C TYR A 337 -5.82 -1.02 4.52
N PRO A 338 -7.07 -0.73 4.13
CA PRO A 338 -8.24 -0.52 4.99
C PRO A 338 -8.71 -1.80 5.68
N ILE A 339 -9.25 -1.67 6.91
CA ILE A 339 -9.77 -2.81 7.68
C ILE A 339 -11.24 -3.00 7.31
N VAL A 340 -11.55 -4.08 6.60
CA VAL A 340 -12.92 -4.38 6.19
C VAL A 340 -13.75 -4.81 7.39
N ASN A 341 -13.25 -5.75 8.19
CA ASN A 341 -13.89 -6.16 9.44
C ASN A 341 -12.88 -6.64 10.50
N SER A 342 -13.37 -7.00 11.69
CA SER A 342 -12.50 -7.48 12.79
C SER A 342 -11.71 -8.74 12.45
N ASP A 343 -12.20 -9.58 11.53
CA ASP A 343 -11.50 -10.82 11.12
C ASP A 343 -10.23 -10.53 10.31
N ASN A 344 -10.07 -9.29 9.81
CA ASN A 344 -8.83 -8.82 9.21
C ASN A 344 -7.73 -8.48 10.23
N ILE A 345 -8.05 -8.49 11.52
CA ILE A 345 -7.11 -8.28 12.61
C ILE A 345 -6.91 -9.61 13.32
N ARG A 346 -5.67 -10.12 13.32
CA ARG A 346 -5.39 -11.46 13.86
C ARG A 346 -4.18 -11.45 14.78
N LEU A 347 -4.24 -12.29 15.81
CA LEU A 347 -3.07 -12.65 16.61
C LEU A 347 -2.24 -13.71 15.87
N TYR A 348 -0.94 -13.46 15.81
CA TYR A 348 0.07 -14.40 15.33
C TYR A 348 1.16 -14.56 16.38
N GLN A 349 1.85 -15.70 16.33
CA GLN A 349 3.10 -15.86 17.04
C GLN A 349 4.26 -15.33 16.17
N ASN A 350 4.93 -14.28 16.63
CA ASN A 350 6.17 -13.81 16.02
C ASN A 350 7.34 -14.70 16.44
N ILE A 351 8.00 -15.33 15.46
CA ILE A 351 9.17 -16.18 15.65
C ILE A 351 10.37 -15.60 14.89
N HIS A 352 11.58 -15.85 15.38
CA HIS A 352 12.82 -15.42 14.75
C HIS A 352 13.53 -16.57 14.05
N ASP A 353 13.02 -16.93 12.88
CA ASP A 353 13.73 -17.87 12.02
C ASP A 353 15.13 -17.35 11.63
N PRO A 354 16.20 -18.15 11.74
CA PRO A 354 17.57 -17.70 11.50
C PRO A 354 17.85 -17.10 10.12
N GLU A 355 17.14 -17.55 9.08
CA GLU A 355 17.29 -17.02 7.73
C GLU A 355 16.39 -15.81 7.50
N LEU A 356 15.12 -15.88 7.93
CA LEU A 356 14.16 -14.77 7.71
C LEU A 356 14.55 -13.51 8.46
N LYS A 357 15.10 -13.65 9.68
CA LYS A 357 15.49 -12.51 10.53
C LYS A 357 16.62 -11.67 9.96
N LYS A 358 17.33 -12.16 8.93
CA LYS A 358 18.39 -11.41 8.24
C LYS A 358 17.82 -10.30 7.35
N THR A 359 16.58 -10.45 6.91
CA THR A 359 15.90 -9.46 6.06
C THR A 359 15.28 -8.37 6.91
N ARG A 360 15.60 -7.11 6.65
CA ARG A 360 15.11 -5.98 7.44
C ARG A 360 13.80 -5.45 6.88
N ASN A 361 13.04 -4.76 7.74
CA ASN A 361 11.88 -3.94 7.34
C ASN A 361 10.70 -4.69 6.71
N VAL A 362 10.56 -5.98 7.05
CA VAL A 362 9.57 -6.87 6.47
C VAL A 362 8.71 -7.54 7.53
N VAL A 363 7.56 -8.04 7.09
CA VAL A 363 6.73 -9.03 7.78
C VAL A 363 6.66 -10.26 6.88
N TRP A 364 7.34 -11.32 7.26
CA TRP A 364 7.21 -12.61 6.60
C TRP A 364 5.96 -13.31 7.07
N ILE A 365 5.13 -13.72 6.13
CA ILE A 365 3.84 -14.33 6.40
C ILE A 365 3.58 -15.46 5.40
N HIS A 366 2.85 -16.48 5.84
CA HIS A 366 2.38 -17.53 4.95
C HIS A 366 1.38 -16.92 3.93
N PRO A 367 1.54 -17.12 2.61
CA PRO A 367 0.68 -16.48 1.59
C PRO A 367 -0.82 -16.68 1.79
N LYS A 368 -1.24 -17.88 2.21
CA LYS A 368 -2.66 -18.14 2.54
C LYS A 368 -3.18 -17.29 3.70
N ASP A 369 -2.38 -16.99 4.72
CA ASP A 369 -2.80 -16.12 5.83
C ASP A 369 -2.88 -14.66 5.36
N ALA A 370 -1.93 -14.22 4.51
CA ALA A 370 -1.94 -12.90 3.91
C ALA A 370 -3.19 -12.67 3.05
N GLU A 371 -3.54 -13.62 2.19
CA GLU A 371 -4.74 -13.58 1.35
C GLU A 371 -6.03 -13.68 2.19
N GLU A 372 -6.16 -14.73 3.02
CA GLU A 372 -7.39 -15.06 3.74
C GLU A 372 -7.75 -14.00 4.78
N TYR A 373 -6.77 -13.54 5.56
CA TYR A 373 -7.03 -12.62 6.67
C TYR A 373 -6.71 -11.17 6.34
N HIS A 374 -5.82 -10.86 5.41
CA HIS A 374 -5.39 -9.47 5.21
C HIS A 374 -5.64 -8.95 3.81
N GLN A 375 -6.20 -9.78 2.92
CA GLN A 375 -6.41 -9.49 1.50
C GLN A 375 -5.14 -8.99 0.82
N ALA A 376 -3.98 -9.37 1.37
CA ALA A 376 -2.68 -8.85 1.03
C ALA A 376 -2.04 -9.68 -0.06
N ASP A 377 -1.35 -8.97 -0.97
CA ASP A 377 -0.42 -9.56 -1.91
C ASP A 377 1.01 -9.08 -1.59
N PHE A 378 1.97 -9.41 -2.45
CA PHE A 378 3.37 -9.06 -2.22
C PHE A 378 3.88 -8.04 -3.25
N ASP A 379 2.99 -7.17 -3.73
CA ASP A 379 3.32 -6.14 -4.71
C ASP A 379 3.90 -4.85 -4.10
N GLY A 380 3.95 -4.78 -2.76
CA GLY A 380 4.43 -3.64 -1.97
C GLY A 380 3.63 -3.39 -0.69
N ASP A 381 2.61 -4.20 -0.42
CA ASP A 381 1.76 -4.10 0.76
C ASP A 381 2.55 -3.97 2.07
N GLN A 382 2.01 -3.14 2.96
CA GLN A 382 2.51 -2.96 4.32
C GLN A 382 1.54 -3.60 5.30
N LEU A 383 2.06 -4.39 6.22
CA LEU A 383 1.30 -4.95 7.32
C LEU A 383 1.64 -4.18 8.60
N MET A 384 0.61 -3.80 9.36
CA MET A 384 0.77 -3.17 10.66
C MET A 384 0.82 -4.22 11.74
N VAL A 385 1.81 -4.10 12.63
CA VAL A 385 2.12 -5.07 13.68
C VAL A 385 2.23 -4.37 15.02
N SER A 386 1.52 -4.87 16.03
CA SER A 386 1.66 -4.45 17.42
C SER A 386 2.02 -5.65 18.29
N SER A 387 2.96 -5.46 19.22
CA SER A 387 3.19 -6.46 20.27
C SER A 387 1.94 -6.63 21.12
N ALA A 388 1.45 -7.85 21.33
CA ALA A 388 0.30 -8.11 22.18
C ALA A 388 0.54 -7.62 23.61
N SER A 389 1.79 -7.66 24.09
CA SER A 389 2.17 -7.12 25.41
C SER A 389 2.02 -5.61 25.54
N LYS A 390 1.95 -4.85 24.43
CA LYS A 390 1.70 -3.40 24.44
C LYS A 390 0.21 -3.06 24.39
N LEU A 391 -0.61 -3.99 23.93
CA LEU A 391 -2.06 -3.85 23.80
C LEU A 391 -2.75 -5.10 24.38
N PRO A 392 -2.54 -5.41 25.69
CA PRO A 392 -2.95 -6.68 26.26
C PRO A 392 -4.46 -6.91 26.27
N ASN A 393 -5.27 -5.85 26.43
CA ASN A 393 -6.72 -5.98 26.50
C ASN A 393 -7.33 -6.13 25.10
N ILE A 394 -6.83 -5.36 24.14
CA ILE A 394 -7.15 -5.51 22.72
C ILE A 394 -6.71 -6.89 22.21
N ALA A 395 -5.54 -7.39 22.64
CA ALA A 395 -5.07 -8.72 22.29
C ALA A 395 -6.03 -9.82 22.78
N GLN A 396 -6.55 -9.72 24.01
CA GLN A 396 -7.53 -10.69 24.54
C GLN A 396 -8.81 -10.76 23.70
N GLU A 397 -9.23 -9.66 23.08
CA GLU A 397 -10.39 -9.59 22.21
C GLU A 397 -10.09 -9.93 20.74
N THR A 398 -8.82 -10.11 20.38
CA THR A 398 -8.40 -10.38 19.00
C THR A 398 -8.36 -11.88 18.74
N LEU A 399 -9.00 -12.32 17.64
CA LEU A 399 -8.96 -13.73 17.25
C LEU A 399 -7.55 -14.14 16.81
N ARG A 400 -7.13 -15.35 17.18
CA ARG A 400 -5.90 -15.95 16.66
C ARG A 400 -6.09 -16.36 15.19
N ALA A 401 -5.02 -16.27 14.41
CA ALA A 401 -5.00 -16.84 13.07
C ALA A 401 -5.31 -18.34 13.13
N GLY A 402 -6.21 -18.80 12.26
CA GLY A 402 -6.76 -20.16 12.28
C GLY A 402 -8.06 -20.32 13.07
N GLU A 403 -8.45 -19.36 13.91
CA GLU A 403 -9.76 -19.38 14.57
C GLU A 403 -10.89 -18.95 13.61
N PRO A 404 -12.09 -19.54 13.70
CA PRO A 404 -13.23 -19.16 12.87
C PRO A 404 -13.53 -17.66 12.95
N GLY A 405 -13.77 -17.02 11.81
CA GLY A 405 -14.16 -15.62 11.74
C GLY A 405 -15.54 -15.33 12.33
N ARG A 406 -15.76 -14.07 12.71
CA ARG A 406 -17.05 -13.54 13.19
C ARG A 406 -18.01 -13.20 12.05
N PHE A 407 -17.47 -12.98 10.85
CA PHE A 407 -18.20 -12.59 9.66
C PHE A 407 -18.06 -13.63 8.54
N GLU A 408 -18.91 -13.50 7.54
CA GLU A 408 -18.76 -14.26 6.30
C GLU A 408 -17.42 -13.92 5.64
N PRO A 409 -16.71 -14.91 5.06
CA PRO A 409 -15.44 -14.66 4.39
C PRO A 409 -15.59 -13.57 3.32
N VAL A 410 -14.77 -12.52 3.43
CA VAL A 410 -14.74 -11.46 2.44
C VAL A 410 -14.03 -12.00 1.20
N LYS A 411 -14.77 -12.20 0.12
CA LYS A 411 -14.23 -12.69 -1.14
C LYS A 411 -13.90 -11.52 -2.04
N GLN A 412 -12.65 -11.45 -2.49
CA GLN A 412 -12.27 -10.46 -3.51
C GLN A 412 -13.08 -10.74 -4.78
N ARG A 413 -13.85 -9.74 -5.24
CA ARG A 413 -14.62 -9.87 -6.47
C ARG A 413 -13.67 -9.97 -7.68
N PRO A 414 -13.98 -10.82 -8.67
CA PRO A 414 -13.25 -10.82 -9.93
C PRO A 414 -13.24 -9.41 -10.53
N LYS A 415 -12.06 -8.93 -10.92
CA LYS A 415 -11.93 -7.66 -11.62
C LYS A 415 -12.55 -7.82 -13.01
N LEU A 416 -13.72 -7.21 -13.23
CA LEU A 416 -14.33 -7.13 -14.55
C LEU A 416 -13.66 -6.01 -15.35
N ALA A 417 -13.34 -6.28 -16.62
CA ALA A 417 -12.83 -5.25 -17.52
C ALA A 417 -13.94 -4.23 -17.79
N TYR A 418 -13.62 -2.94 -17.79
CA TYR A 418 -14.63 -1.90 -18.06
C TYR A 418 -15.26 -2.04 -19.46
N THR A 419 -14.54 -2.66 -20.40
CA THR A 419 -15.01 -2.98 -21.75
C THR A 419 -16.04 -4.10 -21.80
N GLU A 420 -16.27 -4.81 -20.69
CA GLU A 420 -17.21 -5.93 -20.58
C GLU A 420 -18.43 -5.58 -19.71
N ILE A 421 -18.45 -4.40 -19.09
CA ILE A 421 -19.55 -3.98 -18.21
C ILE A 421 -20.73 -3.50 -19.05
N THR A 422 -21.89 -4.11 -18.83
CA THR A 422 -23.16 -3.71 -19.44
C THR A 422 -24.09 -3.00 -18.45
N ASP A 423 -25.01 -2.20 -18.96
CA ASP A 423 -26.14 -1.66 -18.21
C ASP A 423 -27.32 -2.65 -18.13
N GLU A 424 -28.44 -2.23 -17.54
CA GLU A 424 -29.65 -3.04 -17.37
C GLU A 424 -30.28 -3.48 -18.71
N GLU A 425 -30.00 -2.75 -19.79
CA GLU A 425 -30.45 -3.04 -21.15
C GLU A 425 -29.43 -3.88 -21.94
N SER A 426 -28.40 -4.40 -21.27
CA SER A 426 -27.29 -5.16 -21.88
C SER A 426 -26.43 -4.34 -22.87
N ASN A 427 -26.51 -3.01 -22.85
CA ASN A 427 -25.62 -2.16 -23.64
C ASN A 427 -24.29 -1.96 -22.91
N LEU A 428 -23.18 -1.80 -23.65
CA LEU A 428 -21.89 -1.47 -23.04
C LEU A 428 -22.00 -0.14 -22.28
N ARG A 429 -21.76 -0.21 -20.97
CA ARG A 429 -21.83 0.93 -20.07
C ARG A 429 -20.75 1.97 -20.36
N TYR A 430 -19.58 1.52 -20.81
CA TYR A 430 -18.43 2.36 -21.12
C TYR A 430 -18.00 2.15 -22.57
N LYS A 431 -18.17 3.18 -23.40
CA LYS A 431 -17.99 3.11 -24.86
C LYS A 431 -16.57 3.47 -25.30
N ASN A 432 -15.84 4.21 -24.47
CA ASN A 432 -14.52 4.71 -24.82
C ASN A 432 -13.63 4.90 -23.59
N LEU A 433 -12.34 5.09 -23.82
CA LEU A 433 -11.35 5.23 -22.75
C LEU A 433 -11.60 6.46 -21.84
N ALA A 434 -12.27 7.50 -22.32
CA ALA A 434 -12.55 8.70 -21.51
C ALA A 434 -13.64 8.41 -20.46
N GLU A 435 -14.70 7.70 -20.85
CA GLU A 435 -15.73 7.23 -19.91
C GLU A 435 -15.14 6.25 -18.89
N ILE A 436 -14.25 5.36 -19.33
CA ILE A 436 -13.52 4.44 -18.43
C ILE A 436 -12.64 5.22 -17.44
N ALA A 437 -11.87 6.20 -17.92
CA ALA A 437 -11.03 7.03 -17.06
C ALA A 437 -11.85 7.80 -16.02
N ALA A 438 -12.99 8.36 -16.45
CA ALA A 438 -13.92 9.05 -15.55
C ALA A 438 -14.48 8.09 -14.49
N ALA A 439 -14.86 6.87 -14.86
CA ALA A 439 -15.37 5.88 -13.91
C ALA A 439 -14.28 5.36 -12.96
N SER A 440 -13.07 5.10 -13.48
CA SER A 440 -11.93 4.60 -12.70
C SER A 440 -11.45 5.62 -11.66
N SER A 441 -11.61 6.92 -11.92
CA SER A 441 -11.24 7.97 -10.95
C SER A 441 -12.25 8.13 -9.81
N GLN A 442 -13.47 7.61 -9.95
CA GLN A 442 -14.53 7.72 -8.95
C GLN A 442 -14.48 6.64 -7.86
N ASN A 443 -13.30 6.10 -7.56
CA ASN A 443 -13.18 5.00 -6.63
C ASN A 443 -13.71 5.35 -5.23
N LYS A 444 -14.55 4.48 -4.65
CA LYS A 444 -15.36 4.77 -3.45
C LYS A 444 -14.93 3.99 -2.22
N VAL A 445 -13.77 3.34 -2.20
CA VAL A 445 -13.35 2.51 -1.05
C VAL A 445 -13.28 3.31 0.24
N GLY A 446 -12.76 4.55 0.22
CA GLY A 446 -12.81 5.42 1.40
C GLY A 446 -14.24 5.69 1.91
N LEU A 447 -15.21 5.86 1.01
CA LEU A 447 -16.62 6.05 1.38
C LEU A 447 -17.23 4.77 1.96
N VAL A 448 -16.89 3.61 1.39
CA VAL A 448 -17.33 2.30 1.91
C VAL A 448 -16.76 2.07 3.31
N ALA A 449 -15.47 2.32 3.53
CA ALA A 449 -14.85 2.24 4.85
C ALA A 449 -15.56 3.15 5.87
N THR A 450 -15.81 4.42 5.52
CA THR A 450 -16.56 5.34 6.40
C THR A 450 -17.97 4.85 6.70
N ASN A 451 -18.67 4.27 5.72
CA ASN A 451 -20.00 3.68 5.95
C ASN A 451 -19.95 2.46 6.86
N ILE A 452 -18.93 1.59 6.71
CA ILE A 452 -18.68 0.48 7.63
C ILE A 452 -18.52 1.03 9.05
N GLY A 453 -17.70 2.08 9.21
CA GLY A 453 -17.49 2.76 10.48
C GLY A 453 -18.79 3.23 11.11
N ARG A 454 -19.61 3.98 10.36
CA ARG A 454 -20.91 4.49 10.85
C ARG A 454 -21.87 3.39 11.28
N VAL A 455 -21.92 2.28 10.53
CA VAL A 455 -22.78 1.15 10.88
C VAL A 455 -22.26 0.44 12.11
N GLN A 456 -20.96 0.20 12.20
CA GLN A 456 -20.35 -0.49 13.34
C GLN A 456 -20.48 0.33 14.63
N SER A 457 -20.32 1.65 14.58
CA SER A 457 -20.47 2.54 15.74
C SER A 457 -21.92 2.90 16.07
N SER A 458 -22.90 2.37 15.34
CA SER A 458 -24.31 2.67 15.61
C SER A 458 -24.79 1.93 16.86
N MET A 459 -25.60 2.62 17.66
CA MET A 459 -26.19 2.10 18.89
C MET A 459 -27.71 1.96 18.72
N PRO A 460 -28.35 0.98 19.39
CA PRO A 460 -29.81 0.88 19.39
C PRO A 460 -30.42 2.14 20.00
N GLN A 461 -31.56 2.57 19.48
CA GLN A 461 -32.33 3.67 20.08
C GLN A 461 -32.97 3.23 21.40
N ASP A 462 -33.31 4.20 22.25
CA ASP A 462 -34.04 3.92 23.50
C ASP A 462 -35.34 3.16 23.21
N GLY A 463 -35.49 1.99 23.85
CA GLY A 463 -36.64 1.10 23.64
C GLY A 463 -36.56 0.20 22.40
N GLU A 464 -35.50 0.28 21.58
CA GLU A 464 -35.27 -0.66 20.49
C GLU A 464 -34.81 -2.03 21.02
N ASN A 465 -35.29 -3.10 20.40
CA ASN A 465 -34.83 -4.45 20.72
C ASN A 465 -33.37 -4.64 20.26
N VAL A 466 -32.46 -4.74 21.23
CA VAL A 466 -31.01 -4.87 21.03
C VAL A 466 -30.64 -6.04 20.12
N GLU A 467 -31.30 -7.19 20.28
CA GLU A 467 -30.99 -8.38 19.47
C GLU A 467 -31.37 -8.16 17.99
N ARG A 468 -32.56 -7.58 17.75
CA ARG A 468 -33.02 -7.22 16.41
C ARG A 468 -32.12 -6.17 15.76
N PHE A 469 -31.68 -5.18 16.53
CA PHE A 469 -30.72 -4.18 16.08
C PHE A 469 -29.40 -4.84 15.64
N GLY A 470 -28.81 -5.69 16.49
CA GLY A 470 -27.56 -6.40 16.18
C GLY A 470 -27.65 -7.28 14.92
N ARG A 471 -28.79 -7.96 14.71
CA ARG A 471 -29.03 -8.73 13.46
C ARG A 471 -29.09 -7.83 12.22
N ARG A 472 -29.73 -6.66 12.31
CA ARG A 472 -29.81 -5.68 11.21
C ARG A 472 -28.45 -5.08 10.89
N GLN A 473 -27.71 -4.68 11.93
CA GLN A 473 -26.36 -4.16 11.85
C GLN A 473 -25.45 -5.14 11.12
N ARG A 474 -25.41 -6.42 11.56
CA ARG A 474 -24.62 -7.47 10.91
C ARG A 474 -25.01 -7.70 9.45
N LYS A 475 -26.31 -7.69 9.14
CA LYS A 475 -26.80 -7.82 7.76
C LYS A 475 -26.34 -6.66 6.87
N LEU A 476 -26.33 -5.43 7.40
CA LEU A 476 -25.89 -4.26 6.65
C LEU A 476 -24.37 -4.27 6.46
N LEU A 477 -23.60 -4.62 7.49
CA LEU A 477 -22.14 -4.81 7.40
C LEU A 477 -21.79 -5.85 6.35
N ASN A 478 -22.42 -7.02 6.36
CA ASN A 478 -22.18 -8.05 5.35
C ASN A 478 -22.49 -7.56 3.92
N ARG A 479 -23.45 -6.65 3.73
CA ARG A 479 -23.70 -6.05 2.41
C ARG A 479 -22.61 -5.06 2.01
N LEU A 480 -22.12 -4.25 2.96
CA LEU A 480 -21.05 -3.28 2.73
C LEU A 480 -19.71 -3.97 2.45
N PHE A 481 -19.40 -5.07 3.12
CA PHE A 481 -18.17 -5.86 2.85
C PHE A 481 -18.16 -6.52 1.48
N GLN A 482 -19.34 -6.66 0.87
CA GLN A 482 -19.49 -7.16 -0.47
C GLN A 482 -19.53 -6.03 -1.50
N ALA A 483 -19.71 -4.76 -1.13
CA ALA A 483 -19.86 -3.65 -2.06
C ALA A 483 -18.54 -3.32 -2.74
#